data_AF-A0A351TH78-F1
#
_entry.id   AF-A0A351TH78-F1
#
_cell.length_a   1.000
_cell.length_b   1.000
_cell.length_c   1.000
_cell.angle_alpha   90.00
_cell.angle_beta   90.00
_cell.angle_gamma   90.00
#
_symmetry.space_group_name_H-M   'P 1'
#
loop_
_entity.id
_entity.type
_entity.pdbx_description
1 polymer ?
#
loop_
_entity_poly.entity_id
_entity_poly.type
_entity_poly.pdbx_seq_one_letter_code
_entity_poly.pdbx_strand_id
1 'polypeptide(L)'
;MFIFRKKADAARRLDEKLERIQMNFENNYKDAAQLNLKEFEALFGTFLEEGKLSEKQKAHYERQLADCEARLQNFTHKDQKPTWVP
;
A
#
# COMPACT_ATOMS: atom_id res chain seq x y z
N MET A 1 29.38 0.62 0.40
CA MET A 1 28.26 1.55 0.14
C MET A 1 27.08 0.95 -0.66
N PHE A 2 27.22 -0.19 -1.37
CA PHE A 2 26.17 -0.70 -2.28
C PHE A 2 24.93 -1.31 -1.61
N ILE A 3 25.05 -1.86 -0.39
CA ILE A 3 23.94 -2.55 0.29
C ILE A 3 22.88 -1.56 0.78
N PHE A 4 23.29 -0.41 1.33
CA PHE A 4 22.37 0.62 1.82
C PHE A 4 21.52 1.24 0.71
N ARG A 5 22.07 1.41 -0.50
CA ARG A 5 21.34 1.96 -1.64
C ARG A 5 20.23 1.04 -2.14
N LYS A 6 20.44 -0.28 -2.11
CA LYS A 6 19.42 -1.27 -2.50
C LYS A 6 18.23 -1.30 -1.53
N LYS A 7 18.49 -1.15 -0.23
CA LYS A 7 17.43 -1.10 0.80
C LYS A 7 16.61 0.19 0.74
N ALA A 8 17.25 1.31 0.41
CA ALA A 8 16.57 2.59 0.22
C ALA A 8 15.64 2.57 -1.01
N ASP A 9 16.07 1.94 -2.11
CA ASP A 9 15.24 1.76 -3.31
C ASP A 9 14.02 0.86 -3.04
N ALA A 10 14.21 -0.25 -2.31
CA ALA A 10 13.13 -1.15 -1.94
C ALA A 10 12.06 -0.45 -1.10
N ALA A 11 12.46 0.31 -0.08
CA ALA A 11 11.54 1.09 0.74
C ALA A 11 10.77 2.13 -0.09
N ARG A 12 11.47 2.89 -0.93
CA ARG A 12 10.86 3.90 -1.81
C ARG A 12 9.76 3.31 -2.69
N ARG A 13 9.98 2.12 -3.27
CA ARG A 13 9.00 1.45 -4.14
C ARG A 13 7.79 0.92 -3.36
N LEU A 14 7.97 0.51 -2.11
CA LEU A 14 6.87 0.13 -1.22
C LEU A 14 6.05 1.37 -0.80
N ASP A 15 6.72 2.48 -0.50
CA ASP A 15 6.08 3.74 -0.13
C ASP A 15 5.23 4.30 -1.29
N GLU A 16 5.75 4.28 -2.52
CA GLU A 16 5.00 4.67 -3.73
C GLU A 16 3.72 3.85 -3.91
N LYS A 17 3.75 2.56 -3.59
CA LYS A 17 2.57 1.69 -3.67
C LYS A 17 1.56 2.02 -2.58
N LEU A 18 2.02 2.21 -1.34
CA LEU A 18 1.16 2.63 -0.22
C LEU A 18 0.47 3.97 -0.50
N GLU A 19 1.18 4.95 -1.05
CA GLU A 19 0.61 6.24 -1.43
C GLU A 19 -0.53 6.06 -2.45
N ARG A 20 -0.33 5.24 -3.48
CA ARG A 20 -1.38 4.95 -4.47
C ARG A 20 -2.59 4.24 -3.88
N ILE A 21 -2.38 3.31 -2.95
CA ILE A 21 -3.48 2.64 -2.23
C ILE A 21 -4.26 3.68 -1.42
N GLN A 22 -3.56 4.56 -0.71
CA GLN A 22 -4.17 5.62 0.09
C GLN A 22 -4.98 6.60 -0.77
N MET A 23 -4.44 7.04 -1.90
CA MET A 23 -5.16 7.87 -2.87
C MET A 23 -6.43 7.18 -3.37
N ASN A 24 -6.36 5.89 -3.70
CA ASN A 24 -7.55 5.14 -4.13
C ASN A 24 -8.60 5.04 -3.01
N PHE A 25 -8.16 4.85 -1.76
CA PHE A 25 -9.08 4.86 -0.63
C PHE A 25 -9.76 6.22 -0.43
N GLU A 26 -9.02 7.33 -0.59
CA GLU A 26 -9.56 8.70 -0.48
C GLU A 26 -10.53 9.03 -1.60
N ASN A 27 -10.33 8.46 -2.79
CA ASN A 27 -11.20 8.64 -3.95
C ASN A 27 -12.29 7.56 -4.09
N ASN A 28 -12.47 6.72 -3.06
CA ASN A 28 -13.48 5.65 -3.03
C ASN A 28 -13.34 4.60 -4.17
N TYR A 29 -12.13 4.43 -4.73
CA TYR A 29 -11.83 3.45 -5.78
C TYR A 29 -11.45 2.09 -5.16
N LYS A 30 -12.46 1.34 -4.70
CA LYS A 30 -12.28 0.04 -4.02
C LYS A 30 -11.45 -0.95 -4.85
N ASP A 31 -11.84 -1.18 -6.10
CA ASP A 31 -11.21 -2.19 -6.94
C ASP A 31 -9.75 -1.84 -7.24
N ALA A 32 -9.48 -0.55 -7.49
CA ALA A 32 -8.12 -0.06 -7.71
C ALA A 32 -7.27 -0.13 -6.44
N ALA A 33 -7.84 0.14 -5.27
CA ALA A 33 -7.16 -0.03 -3.99
C ALA A 33 -6.83 -1.50 -3.73
N GLN A 34 -7.77 -2.41 -4.02
CA GLN A 34 -7.57 -3.85 -3.87
C GLN A 34 -6.50 -4.40 -4.83
N LEU A 35 -6.48 -3.92 -6.08
CA LEU A 35 -5.43 -4.29 -7.03
C LEU A 35 -4.06 -3.81 -6.55
N ASN A 36 -3.94 -2.53 -6.18
CA ASN A 36 -2.69 -1.96 -5.71
C ASN A 36 -2.20 -2.64 -4.41
N LEU A 37 -3.11 -3.08 -3.53
CA LEU A 37 -2.74 -3.83 -2.33
C LEU A 37 -2.13 -5.19 -2.67
N LYS A 38 -2.71 -5.93 -3.61
CA LYS A 38 -2.12 -7.20 -4.09
C LYS A 38 -0.74 -7.00 -4.71
N GLU A 39 -0.56 -5.92 -5.48
CA GLU A 39 0.75 -5.58 -6.05
C GLU A 39 1.76 -5.21 -4.97
N PHE A 40 1.34 -4.50 -3.93
CA PHE A 40 2.17 -4.18 -2.77
C PHE A 40 2.59 -5.46 -2.03
N GLU A 41 1.66 -6.38 -1.75
CA GLU A 41 1.92 -7.65 -1.07
C GLU A 41 2.93 -8.50 -1.84
N ALA A 42 2.75 -8.65 -3.16
CA ALA A 42 3.68 -9.39 -4.01
C ALA A 42 5.09 -8.76 -4.02
N LEU A 43 5.18 -7.43 -4.11
CA LEU A 43 6.46 -6.73 -4.09
C LEU A 43 7.14 -6.84 -2.71
N PHE A 44 6.36 -6.73 -1.64
CA PHE A 44 6.83 -6.87 -0.27
C PHE A 44 7.39 -8.27 -0.02
N GLY A 45 6.66 -9.32 -0.42
CA GLY A 45 7.12 -10.70 -0.36
C GLY A 45 8.44 -10.91 -1.10
N THR A 46 8.54 -10.40 -2.33
CA THR A 46 9.78 -10.45 -3.13
C THR A 46 10.96 -9.81 -2.38
N PHE A 47 10.77 -8.62 -1.80
CA PHE A 47 11.85 -7.93 -1.08
C PHE A 47 12.21 -8.57 0.26
N LEU A 48 11.28 -9.31 0.89
CA LEU A 48 11.58 -10.14 2.05
C LEU A 48 12.46 -11.33 1.67
N GLU A 49 12.10 -12.06 0.62
CA GLU A 49 12.88 -13.21 0.12
C GLU A 49 14.28 -12.80 -0.33
N GLU A 50 14.41 -11.64 -0.98
CA GLU A 50 15.70 -11.10 -1.43
C GLU A 50 16.52 -10.44 -0.30
N GLY A 51 16.01 -10.38 0.93
CA GLY A 51 16.70 -9.74 2.07
C GLY A 51 16.94 -8.23 1.89
N LYS A 52 16.12 -7.58 1.05
CA LYS A 52 16.24 -6.13 0.71
C LYS A 52 15.65 -5.22 1.78
N LEU A 53 14.98 -5.77 2.78
CA LEU A 53 14.41 -5.03 3.90
C LEU A 53 15.19 -5.30 5.20
N SER A 54 15.24 -4.30 6.07
CA SER A 54 15.64 -4.48 7.47
C SER A 54 14.45 -4.97 8.30
N GLU A 55 14.70 -5.52 9.49
CA GLU A 55 13.62 -5.94 10.41
C GLU A 55 12.68 -4.79 10.76
N LYS A 56 13.20 -3.58 10.95
CA LYS A 56 12.39 -2.39 11.20
C LYS A 56 11.48 -2.06 10.02
N GLN A 57 12.00 -2.16 8.78
CA GLN A 57 11.21 -1.95 7.57
C GLN A 57 10.15 -3.04 7.39
N LYS A 58 10.51 -4.30 7.62
CA LYS A 58 9.58 -5.43 7.60
C LYS A 58 8.39 -5.18 8.53
N ALA A 59 8.66 -4.91 9.81
CA ALA A 59 7.61 -4.67 10.80
C ALA A 59 6.74 -3.44 10.46
N HIS A 60 7.33 -2.40 9.87
CA HIS A 60 6.58 -1.25 9.39
C HIS A 60 5.62 -1.62 8.27
N TYR A 61 6.10 -2.29 7.22
CA TYR A 61 5.28 -2.64 6.06
C TYR A 61 4.26 -3.75 6.35
N GLU A 62 4.54 -4.68 7.26
CA GLU A 62 3.56 -5.66 7.76
C GLU A 62 2.38 -4.97 8.45
N ARG A 63 2.64 -3.94 9.27
CA ARG A 63 1.58 -3.15 9.89
C ARG A 63 0.75 -2.40 8.86
N GLN A 64 1.41 -1.74 7.90
CA GLN A 64 0.71 -1.02 6.84
C GLN A 64 -0.13 -1.95 5.96
N LEU A 65 0.33 -3.17 5.69
CA LEU A 65 -0.43 -4.20 4.98
C LEU A 65 -1.73 -4.51 5.73
N ALA A 66 -1.60 -4.87 7.02
CA ALA A 66 -2.75 -5.21 7.86
C ALA A 66 -3.76 -4.05 7.97
N ASP A 67 -3.27 -2.81 8.10
CA ASP A 67 -4.13 -1.62 8.14
C ASP A 67 -4.89 -1.43 6.82
N CYS A 68 -4.23 -1.64 5.68
CA CYS A 68 -4.87 -1.56 4.36
C CYS A 68 -5.90 -2.67 4.15
N GLU A 69 -5.61 -3.90 4.58
CA GLU A 69 -6.56 -5.03 4.53
C GLU A 69 -7.79 -4.76 5.39
N ALA A 70 -7.59 -4.30 6.63
CA ALA A 70 -8.69 -3.93 7.53
C ALA A 70 -9.55 -2.81 6.94
N ARG A 71 -8.93 -1.82 6.29
CA ARG A 71 -9.65 -0.74 5.60
C ARG A 71 -10.43 -1.22 4.37
N LEU A 72 -9.92 -2.21 3.63
CA LEU A 72 -10.65 -2.85 2.52
C LEU A 72 -11.86 -3.66 3.01
N GLN A 73 -11.72 -4.37 4.13
CA GLN A 73 -12.83 -5.11 4.73
C GLN A 73 -13.96 -4.17 5.17
N ASN A 74 -13.60 -3.03 5.74
CA ASN A 74 -14.53 -1.99 6.16
C ASN A 74 -14.78 -0.92 5.07
N PHE A 75 -14.48 -1.24 3.81
CA PHE A 75 -14.64 -0.31 2.70
C PHE A 75 -16.12 -0.14 2.34
N THR A 76 -16.79 0.72 3.07
CA THR A 76 -18.14 1.19 2.78
C THR A 76 -18.05 2.34 1.77
N HIS A 77 -18.86 2.27 0.71
CA HIS A 77 -19.05 3.39 -0.20
C HIS A 77 -19.63 4.55 0.63
N LYS A 78 -18.80 5.50 1.09
CA LYS A 78 -19.35 6.72 1.67
C LYS A 78 -20.22 7.36 0.61
N ASP A 79 -21.44 7.73 1.00
CA ASP A 79 -22.46 8.34 0.16
C ASP A 79 -21.85 9.21 -0.92
N GLN A 80 -22.09 8.84 -2.18
CA GLN A 80 -21.77 9.72 -3.29
C GLN A 80 -22.43 11.05 -2.99
N LYS A 81 -21.65 12.14 -2.95
CA LYS A 81 -22.24 13.48 -2.89
C LYS A 81 -23.17 13.59 -4.10
N PRO A 82 -24.48 13.85 -3.94
CA PRO A 82 -25.35 14.03 -5.08
C PRO A 82 -24.84 15.25 -5.85
N THR A 83 -24.18 15.03 -6.98
CA THR A 83 -23.86 16.09 -7.91
C THR A 83 -25.13 16.38 -8.72
N TRP A 84 -26.12 16.95 -8.04
CA TRP A 84 -27.23 17.62 -8.71
C TRP A 84 -27.44 18.96 -8.03
N VAL A 85 -26.92 20.00 -8.66
CA VAL A 85 -27.27 21.38 -8.35
C VAL A 85 -28.41 21.73 -9.33
N PRO A 86 -29.56 22.24 -8.85
CA PRO A 86 -30.71 22.58 -9.70
C PRO A 86 -30.40 23.59 -10.79
#